data_AF-A0A5D3WJT3-F1
#
_entry.id   AF-A0A5D3WJT3-F1
#
_cell.length_a   1.000
_cell.length_b   1.000
_cell.length_c   1.000
_cell.angle_alpha   90.00
_cell.angle_beta   90.00
_cell.angle_gamma   90.00
#
_symmetry.space_group_name_H-M   'P 1'
#
loop_
_entity.id
_entity.type
_entity.pdbx_description
1 polymer ?
#
loop_
_entity_poly.entity_id
_entity_poly.type
_entity_poly.pdbx_seq_one_letter_code
_entity_poly.pdbx_strand_id
1 'polypeptide(L)'
;MKSMLTLLTLTVLVTTLALPAMAWQRPSRGEWRQFRSERREARHDFRQERRADRRNFRQDVRGDVRDFRQERRQDRQVYRREQRQNFSDLKNADNRSERREALREMRQDRRDYRQERREERRELQADLRDDRQDYRQERREARQEFSRERREDVKELVD
;
A
#
# COMPACT_ATOMS: atom_id res chain seq x y z
N MET A 1 21.70 -97.14 11.09
CA MET A 1 20.28 -96.82 11.32
C MET A 1 20.10 -95.35 11.00
N LYS A 2 19.43 -95.05 9.89
CA LYS A 2 19.08 -93.71 9.42
C LYS A 2 17.70 -93.40 9.99
N SER A 3 17.58 -92.36 10.80
CA SER A 3 16.31 -91.67 11.03
C SER A 3 16.54 -90.45 11.91
N MET A 4 15.68 -89.45 11.70
CA MET A 4 15.58 -88.15 12.36
C MET A 4 16.35 -87.03 11.64
N LEU A 5 15.88 -86.62 10.45
CA LEU A 5 14.89 -85.54 10.26
C LEU A 5 15.43 -84.18 10.75
N THR A 6 15.92 -83.33 9.83
CA THR A 6 15.15 -82.32 9.09
C THR A 6 14.46 -81.31 10.01
N LEU A 7 14.92 -80.05 9.93
CA LEU A 7 14.11 -78.80 9.86
C LEU A 7 14.89 -77.65 10.47
N LEU A 8 15.84 -77.13 9.69
CA LEU A 8 16.57 -75.90 9.97
C LEU A 8 16.22 -74.87 8.90
N THR A 9 14.92 -74.60 8.70
CA THR A 9 14.41 -73.59 7.75
C THR A 9 12.93 -73.26 8.04
N LEU A 10 12.66 -72.27 8.91
CA LEU A 10 11.40 -71.51 9.10
C LEU A 10 11.57 -70.84 10.48
N THR A 11 11.63 -69.53 10.71
CA THR A 11 10.75 -68.45 10.27
C THR A 11 11.38 -67.11 10.72
N VAL A 12 11.85 -66.28 9.79
CA VAL A 12 11.93 -64.83 10.00
C VAL A 12 10.54 -64.29 9.66
N LEU A 13 9.67 -64.19 10.66
CA LEU A 13 8.28 -63.75 10.49
C LEU A 13 8.13 -62.34 11.06
N VAL A 14 8.45 -61.37 10.20
CA VAL A 14 7.72 -60.11 9.96
C VAL A 14 6.99 -59.51 11.17
N THR A 15 7.63 -58.55 11.84
CA THR A 15 6.96 -57.57 12.73
C THR A 15 7.20 -56.14 12.24
N THR A 16 6.86 -55.87 10.98
CA THR A 16 6.96 -54.52 10.36
C THR A 16 5.67 -54.08 9.67
N LEU A 17 4.49 -54.44 10.19
CA LEU A 17 3.21 -54.02 9.60
C LEU A 17 2.19 -53.62 10.67
N ALA A 18 2.47 -52.52 11.35
CA ALA A 18 1.43 -51.66 11.91
C ALA A 18 1.75 -50.20 11.51
N LEU A 19 1.90 -49.98 10.20
CA LEU A 19 1.64 -48.64 9.67
C LEU A 19 0.12 -48.48 9.76
N PRO A 20 -0.42 -47.56 10.59
CA PRO A 20 -1.84 -47.25 10.50
C PRO A 20 -2.08 -46.81 9.06
N ALA A 21 -3.01 -47.48 8.38
CA ALA A 21 -3.56 -47.00 7.13
C ALA A 21 -4.27 -45.68 7.44
N MET A 22 -3.52 -44.57 7.43
CA MET A 22 -4.07 -43.24 7.30
C MET A 22 -4.71 -43.24 5.91
N ALA A 23 -5.97 -43.63 5.85
CA ALA A 23 -6.79 -43.48 4.67
C ALA A 23 -6.91 -41.97 4.45
N TRP A 24 -6.16 -41.45 3.48
CA TRP A 24 -6.33 -40.08 2.98
C TRP A 24 -7.78 -39.95 2.53
N GLN A 25 -8.60 -39.34 3.38
CA GLN A 25 -10.04 -39.30 3.22
C GLN A 25 -10.32 -38.23 2.18
N ARG A 26 -10.45 -38.65 0.91
CA ARG A 26 -10.65 -37.70 -0.19
C ARG A 26 -11.91 -36.86 0.07
N PRO A 27 -11.82 -35.52 -0.01
CA PRO A 27 -12.97 -34.65 0.23
C PRO A 27 -14.16 -35.03 -0.65
N SER A 28 -15.34 -35.05 -0.03
CA SER A 28 -16.59 -35.45 -0.67
C SER A 28 -17.03 -34.44 -1.73
N ARG A 29 -17.91 -34.87 -2.65
CA ARG A 29 -18.48 -33.95 -3.67
C ARG A 29 -19.28 -32.80 -3.03
N GLY A 30 -19.82 -33.01 -1.83
CA GLY A 30 -20.53 -31.99 -1.05
C GLY A 30 -19.57 -30.92 -0.52
N GLU A 31 -18.49 -31.34 0.13
CA GLU A 31 -17.42 -30.44 0.62
C GLU A 31 -16.82 -29.61 -0.52
N TRP A 32 -16.53 -30.22 -1.67
CA TRP A 32 -16.04 -29.47 -2.84
C TRP A 32 -17.02 -28.40 -3.34
N ARG A 33 -18.33 -28.63 -3.23
CA ARG A 33 -19.35 -27.64 -3.62
C ARG A 33 -19.39 -26.49 -2.63
N GLN A 34 -19.36 -26.79 -1.33
CA GLN A 34 -19.33 -25.80 -0.25
C GLN A 34 -18.06 -24.93 -0.35
N PHE A 35 -16.88 -25.57 -0.43
CA PHE A 35 -15.61 -24.90 -0.62
C PHE A 35 -15.61 -23.95 -1.83
N ARG A 36 -16.15 -24.39 -2.98
CA ARG A 36 -16.25 -23.51 -4.17
C ARG A 36 -17.19 -22.32 -3.94
N SER A 37 -18.26 -22.51 -3.17
CA SER A 37 -19.19 -21.43 -2.82
C SER A 37 -18.51 -20.40 -1.92
N GLU A 38 -17.90 -20.85 -0.82
CA GLU A 38 -17.14 -20.01 0.11
C GLU A 38 -16.02 -19.25 -0.61
N ARG A 39 -15.30 -19.94 -1.52
CA ARG A 39 -14.28 -19.29 -2.35
C ARG A 39 -14.81 -18.24 -3.30
N ARG A 40 -16.04 -18.40 -3.78
CA ARG A 40 -16.67 -17.40 -4.64
C ARG A 40 -17.03 -16.16 -3.82
N GLU A 41 -17.52 -16.36 -2.60
CA GLU A 41 -17.86 -15.30 -1.64
C GLU A 41 -16.60 -14.54 -1.19
N ALA A 42 -15.57 -15.24 -0.71
CA ALA A 42 -14.30 -14.61 -0.33
C ALA A 42 -13.67 -13.79 -1.47
N ARG A 43 -13.75 -14.27 -2.72
CA ARG A 43 -13.31 -13.50 -3.90
C ARG A 43 -14.16 -12.27 -4.16
N HIS A 44 -15.46 -12.35 -3.91
CA HIS A 44 -16.37 -11.22 -4.05
C HIS A 44 -16.02 -10.16 -3.00
N ASP A 45 -15.86 -10.56 -1.75
CA ASP A 45 -15.64 -9.66 -0.62
C ASP A 45 -14.29 -8.97 -0.72
N PHE A 46 -13.23 -9.74 -1.02
CA PHE A 46 -11.91 -9.17 -1.33
C PHE A 46 -11.99 -8.12 -2.44
N ARG A 47 -12.78 -8.34 -3.51
CA ARG A 47 -12.94 -7.35 -4.58
C ARG A 47 -13.68 -6.10 -4.12
N GLN A 48 -14.67 -6.23 -3.24
CA GLN A 48 -15.41 -5.08 -2.72
C GLN A 48 -14.53 -4.25 -1.79
N GLU A 49 -13.80 -4.89 -0.90
CA GLU A 49 -12.83 -4.25 -0.02
C GLU A 49 -11.77 -3.50 -0.84
N ARG A 50 -11.15 -4.14 -1.84
CA ARG A 50 -10.18 -3.48 -2.73
C ARG A 50 -10.77 -2.31 -3.53
N ARG A 51 -12.09 -2.27 -3.75
CA ARG A 51 -12.75 -1.11 -4.37
C ARG A 51 -12.96 0.01 -3.36
N ALA A 52 -13.31 -0.31 -2.12
CA ALA A 52 -13.43 0.64 -1.02
C ALA A 52 -12.08 1.32 -0.76
N ASP A 53 -11.00 0.55 -0.60
CA ASP A 53 -9.65 1.08 -0.39
C ASP A 53 -9.21 2.03 -1.50
N ARG A 54 -9.46 1.65 -2.76
CA ARG A 54 -9.17 2.53 -3.90
C ARG A 54 -9.95 3.84 -3.83
N ARG A 55 -11.19 3.80 -3.35
CA ARG A 55 -12.02 4.98 -3.20
C ARG A 55 -11.47 5.87 -2.08
N ASN A 56 -11.12 5.29 -0.94
CA ASN A 56 -10.56 5.98 0.22
C ASN A 56 -9.24 6.65 -0.16
N PHE A 57 -8.28 5.91 -0.73
CA PHE A 57 -7.01 6.48 -1.22
C PHE A 57 -7.22 7.67 -2.18
N ARG A 58 -8.22 7.59 -3.07
CA ARG A 58 -8.53 8.70 -3.97
C ARG A 58 -9.16 9.90 -3.25
N GLN A 59 -9.90 9.65 -2.18
CA GLN A 59 -10.49 10.69 -1.35
C GLN A 59 -9.41 11.40 -0.55
N ASP A 60 -8.48 10.66 0.03
CA ASP A 60 -7.36 11.19 0.81
C ASP A 60 -6.48 12.10 -0.05
N VAL A 61 -5.99 11.58 -1.20
CA VAL A 61 -5.22 12.37 -2.18
C VAL A 61 -5.97 13.62 -2.66
N ARG A 62 -7.31 13.56 -2.74
CA ARG A 62 -8.11 14.75 -3.11
C ARG A 62 -8.20 15.75 -1.96
N GLY A 63 -8.23 15.28 -0.72
CA GLY A 63 -8.13 16.06 0.50
C GLY A 63 -6.83 16.84 0.51
N ASP A 64 -5.69 16.15 0.42
CA ASP A 64 -4.36 16.77 0.49
C ASP A 64 -4.18 17.86 -0.58
N VAL A 65 -4.61 17.56 -1.82
CA VAL A 65 -4.54 18.54 -2.92
C VAL A 65 -5.50 19.72 -2.69
N ARG A 66 -6.65 19.50 -2.05
CA ARG A 66 -7.59 20.59 -1.71
C ARG A 66 -6.98 21.47 -0.62
N ASP A 67 -6.43 20.88 0.43
CA ASP A 67 -5.90 21.59 1.59
C ASP A 67 -4.67 22.40 1.18
N PHE A 68 -3.75 21.80 0.42
CA PHE A 68 -2.66 22.51 -0.23
C PHE A 68 -3.18 23.70 -1.05
N ARG A 69 -4.23 23.53 -1.87
CA ARG A 69 -4.78 24.66 -2.64
C ARG A 69 -5.35 25.76 -1.75
N GLN A 70 -5.92 25.42 -0.60
CA GLN A 70 -6.50 26.37 0.33
C GLN A 70 -5.42 27.20 1.03
N GLU A 71 -4.41 26.54 1.59
CA GLU A 71 -3.22 27.20 2.16
C GLU A 71 -2.62 28.16 1.14
N ARG A 72 -2.46 27.69 -0.10
CA ARG A 72 -1.89 28.52 -1.16
C ARG A 72 -2.71 29.72 -1.58
N ARG A 73 -4.01 29.70 -1.34
CA ARG A 73 -4.83 30.90 -1.50
C ARG A 73 -4.56 31.91 -0.39
N GLN A 74 -4.36 31.44 0.85
CA GLN A 74 -4.06 32.30 2.00
C GLN A 74 -2.68 32.94 1.85
N ASP A 75 -1.64 32.16 1.55
CA ASP A 75 -0.28 32.70 1.34
C ASP A 75 -0.25 33.73 0.22
N ARG A 76 -1.02 33.48 -0.85
CA ARG A 76 -1.12 34.43 -1.95
C ARG A 76 -1.78 35.75 -1.54
N GLN A 77 -2.71 35.72 -0.59
CA GLN A 77 -3.31 36.93 -0.03
C GLN A 77 -2.32 37.69 0.84
N VAL A 78 -1.55 36.98 1.67
CA VAL A 78 -0.48 37.56 2.51
C VAL A 78 0.58 38.20 1.63
N TYR A 79 1.13 37.46 0.67
CA TYR A 79 2.09 37.98 -0.31
C TYR A 79 1.56 39.22 -1.06
N ARG A 80 0.28 39.23 -1.47
CA ARG A 80 -0.32 40.41 -2.11
C ARG A 80 -0.39 41.62 -1.19
N ARG A 81 -0.57 41.42 0.11
CA ARG A 81 -0.61 42.50 1.11
C ARG A 81 0.79 43.09 1.29
N GLU A 82 1.79 42.25 1.44
CA GLU A 82 3.21 42.65 1.53
C GLU A 82 3.64 43.42 0.27
N GLN A 83 3.31 42.92 -0.93
CA GLN A 83 3.65 43.61 -2.17
C GLN A 83 2.97 45.00 -2.30
N ARG A 84 1.80 45.21 -1.65
CA ARG A 84 1.19 46.54 -1.58
C ARG A 84 1.94 47.46 -0.63
N GLN A 85 2.45 46.93 0.48
CA GLN A 85 3.30 47.69 1.41
C GLN A 85 4.59 48.09 0.73
N ASN A 86 5.31 47.15 0.11
CA ASN A 86 6.55 47.46 -0.61
C ASN A 86 6.34 48.49 -1.73
N PHE A 87 5.19 48.45 -2.41
CA PHE A 87 4.84 49.47 -3.41
C PHE A 87 4.58 50.84 -2.78
N SER A 88 3.95 50.87 -1.59
CA SER A 88 3.78 52.09 -0.80
C SER A 88 5.14 52.67 -0.39
N ASP A 89 6.05 51.83 0.11
CA ASP A 89 7.39 52.25 0.53
C ASP A 89 8.20 52.78 -0.65
N LEU A 90 8.12 52.10 -1.80
CA LEU A 90 8.72 52.58 -3.04
C LEU A 90 8.16 53.94 -3.48
N LYS A 91 6.86 54.19 -3.28
CA LYS A 91 6.20 55.46 -3.63
C LYS A 91 6.60 56.58 -2.68
N ASN A 92 6.80 56.26 -1.40
CA ASN A 92 7.13 57.21 -0.34
C ASN A 92 8.65 57.42 -0.16
N ALA A 93 9.49 56.74 -0.95
CA ALA A 93 10.94 56.91 -0.90
C ALA A 93 11.35 58.34 -1.27
N ASP A 94 12.07 59.00 -0.37
CA ASP A 94 12.43 60.42 -0.48
C ASP A 94 13.67 60.63 -1.36
N ASN A 95 14.50 59.59 -1.50
CA ASN A 95 15.74 59.69 -2.26
C ASN A 95 16.04 58.45 -3.14
N ARG A 96 17.05 58.60 -4.00
CA ARG A 96 17.48 57.56 -4.94
C ARG A 96 18.00 56.30 -4.25
N SER A 97 18.54 56.42 -3.03
CA SER A 97 19.06 55.28 -2.28
C SER A 97 17.93 54.41 -1.75
N GLU A 98 16.97 55.01 -1.04
CA GLU A 98 15.77 54.33 -0.54
C GLU A 98 14.97 53.68 -1.66
N ARG A 99 14.80 54.38 -2.79
CA ARG A 99 14.13 53.81 -3.97
C ARG A 99 14.85 52.57 -4.51
N ARG A 100 16.18 52.54 -4.45
CA ARG A 100 16.96 51.36 -4.87
C ARG A 100 16.82 50.21 -3.88
N GLU A 101 16.74 50.52 -2.59
CA GLU A 101 16.55 49.54 -1.53
C GLU A 101 15.17 48.89 -1.61
N ALA A 102 14.09 49.67 -1.68
CA ALA A 102 12.73 49.16 -1.87
C ALA A 102 12.61 48.29 -3.13
N LEU A 103 13.27 48.67 -4.24
CA LEU A 103 13.30 47.84 -5.46
C LEU A 103 14.09 46.53 -5.27
N ARG A 104 15.13 46.52 -4.43
CA ARG A 104 15.89 45.30 -4.11
C ARG A 104 15.05 44.36 -3.25
N GLU A 105 14.40 44.88 -2.22
CA GLU A 105 13.49 44.12 -1.35
C GLU A 105 12.35 43.50 -2.17
N MET A 106 11.65 44.30 -2.99
CA MET A 106 10.60 43.78 -3.89
C MET A 106 11.09 42.65 -4.82
N ARG A 107 12.34 42.73 -5.30
CA ARG A 107 12.92 41.68 -6.15
C ARG A 107 13.26 40.44 -5.34
N GLN A 108 13.76 40.62 -4.13
CA GLN A 108 14.09 39.54 -3.20
C GLN A 108 12.82 38.81 -2.77
N ASP A 109 11.79 39.51 -2.27
CA ASP A 109 10.52 38.91 -1.86
C ASP A 109 9.86 38.11 -3.01
N ARG A 110 9.92 38.65 -4.23
CA ARG A 110 9.41 37.93 -5.41
C ARG A 110 10.22 36.66 -5.69
N ARG A 111 11.53 36.70 -5.51
CA ARG A 111 12.40 35.54 -5.70
C ARG A 111 12.11 34.49 -4.63
N ASP A 112 12.03 34.90 -3.39
CA ASP A 112 11.88 34.03 -2.21
C ASP A 112 10.50 33.37 -2.25
N TYR A 113 9.43 34.14 -2.46
CA TYR A 113 8.08 33.59 -2.68
C TYR A 113 8.06 32.58 -3.84
N ARG A 114 8.76 32.87 -4.95
CA ARG A 114 8.81 31.92 -6.09
C ARG A 114 9.58 30.65 -5.74
N GLN A 115 10.61 30.75 -4.91
CA GLN A 115 11.41 29.62 -4.47
C GLN A 115 10.59 28.73 -3.53
N GLU A 116 9.98 29.31 -2.50
CA GLU A 116 9.06 28.61 -1.58
C GLU A 116 7.94 27.90 -2.36
N ARG A 117 7.32 28.59 -3.34
CA ARG A 117 6.31 27.96 -4.23
C ARG A 117 6.80 26.70 -4.93
N ARG A 118 8.07 26.68 -5.33
CA ARG A 118 8.66 25.57 -6.06
C ARG A 118 8.99 24.42 -5.12
N GLU A 119 9.50 24.74 -3.94
CA GLU A 119 9.89 23.78 -2.91
C GLU A 119 8.66 23.05 -2.36
N GLU A 120 7.64 23.78 -1.91
CA GLU A 120 6.40 23.17 -1.43
C GLU A 120 5.70 22.32 -2.51
N ARG A 121 5.76 22.75 -3.78
CA ARG A 121 5.21 21.95 -4.89
C ARG A 121 6.00 20.67 -5.12
N ARG A 122 7.31 20.69 -4.86
CA ARG A 122 8.15 19.49 -4.96
C ARG A 122 7.86 18.54 -3.80
N GLU A 123 7.71 19.08 -2.59
CA GLU A 123 7.35 18.32 -1.38
C GLU A 123 6.02 17.61 -1.56
N LEU A 124 4.94 18.33 -1.90
CA LEU A 124 3.64 17.71 -2.19
C LEU A 124 3.73 16.62 -3.28
N GLN A 125 4.59 16.81 -4.29
CA GLN A 125 4.79 15.79 -5.32
C GLN A 125 5.56 14.57 -4.83
N ALA A 126 6.46 14.74 -3.87
CA ALA A 126 7.17 13.65 -3.20
C ALA A 126 6.19 12.87 -2.33
N ASP A 127 5.44 13.55 -1.46
CA ASP A 127 4.46 12.93 -0.58
C ASP A 127 3.43 12.11 -1.37
N LEU A 128 2.80 12.71 -2.39
CA LEU A 128 1.85 12.01 -3.27
C LEU A 128 2.47 10.84 -4.06
N ARG A 129 3.78 10.88 -4.29
CA ARG A 129 4.49 9.79 -4.95
C ARG A 129 4.69 8.65 -3.96
N ASP A 130 5.07 8.96 -2.74
CA ASP A 130 5.34 7.99 -1.68
C ASP A 130 4.02 7.31 -1.26
N ASP A 131 2.95 8.06 -1.02
CA ASP A 131 1.60 7.52 -0.77
C ASP A 131 1.15 6.54 -1.87
N ARG A 132 1.46 6.89 -3.12
CA ARG A 132 1.14 6.03 -4.27
C ARG A 132 2.01 4.77 -4.29
N GLN A 133 3.27 4.85 -3.88
CA GLN A 133 4.15 3.69 -3.79
C GLN A 133 3.67 2.75 -2.69
N ASP A 134 3.36 3.28 -1.52
CA ASP A 134 2.87 2.54 -0.36
C ASP A 134 1.55 1.84 -0.68
N TYR A 135 0.56 2.58 -1.21
CA TYR A 135 -0.70 1.99 -1.65
C TYR A 135 -0.52 0.90 -2.72
N ARG A 136 0.47 1.03 -3.62
CA ARG A 136 0.78 -0.01 -4.60
C ARG A 136 1.39 -1.24 -3.95
N GLN A 137 2.25 -1.05 -2.96
CA GLN A 137 2.89 -2.11 -2.21
C GLN A 137 1.87 -2.89 -1.39
N GLU A 138 1.07 -2.20 -0.57
CA GLU A 138 -0.03 -2.80 0.21
C GLU A 138 -0.96 -3.63 -0.67
N ARG A 139 -1.36 -3.07 -1.82
CA ARG A 139 -2.23 -3.79 -2.77
C ARG A 139 -1.56 -5.02 -3.37
N ARG A 140 -0.24 -4.99 -3.55
CA ARG A 140 0.53 -6.14 -4.03
C ARG A 140 0.61 -7.21 -2.94
N GLU A 141 0.84 -6.82 -1.70
CA GLU A 141 0.93 -7.70 -0.54
C GLU A 141 -0.41 -8.36 -0.24
N ALA A 142 -1.50 -7.58 -0.15
CA ALA A 142 -2.85 -8.10 0.04
C ALA A 142 -3.24 -9.13 -1.04
N ARG A 143 -2.82 -8.92 -2.30
CA ARG A 143 -3.06 -9.89 -3.38
C ARG A 143 -2.24 -11.17 -3.21
N GLN A 144 -0.99 -11.04 -2.74
CA GLN A 144 -0.13 -12.20 -2.48
C GLN A 144 -0.68 -13.02 -1.33
N GLU A 145 -1.03 -12.36 -0.23
CA GLU A 145 -1.64 -12.96 0.96
C GLU A 145 -2.93 -13.69 0.60
N PHE A 146 -3.89 -13.03 -0.04
CA PHE A 146 -5.11 -13.66 -0.53
C PHE A 146 -4.84 -14.87 -1.46
N SER A 147 -3.73 -14.85 -2.19
CA SER A 147 -3.34 -15.98 -3.04
C SER A 147 -2.66 -17.12 -2.27
N ARG A 148 -2.00 -16.83 -1.14
CA ARG A 148 -1.38 -17.81 -0.24
C ARG A 148 -2.44 -18.52 0.59
N GLU A 149 -3.31 -17.75 1.25
CA GLU A 149 -4.54 -18.25 1.88
C GLU A 149 -5.32 -19.11 0.87
N ARG A 150 -5.37 -18.67 -0.40
CA ARG A 150 -6.06 -19.48 -1.41
C ARG A 150 -5.48 -20.88 -1.61
N ARG A 151 -4.16 -21.01 -1.47
CA ARG A 151 -3.44 -22.28 -1.63
C ARG A 151 -3.53 -23.12 -0.37
N GLU A 152 -3.49 -22.46 0.79
CA GLU A 152 -3.56 -23.10 2.10
C GLU A 152 -4.92 -23.77 2.30
N ASP A 153 -6.05 -23.10 2.07
CA ASP A 153 -7.34 -23.77 2.28
C ASP A 153 -7.61 -24.87 1.23
N VAL A 154 -6.96 -24.81 0.05
CA VAL A 154 -7.01 -25.95 -0.89
C VAL A 154 -6.21 -27.13 -0.35
N LYS A 155 -5.06 -26.86 0.28
CA LYS A 155 -4.23 -27.88 0.90
C LYS A 155 -4.95 -28.51 2.09
N GLU A 156 -5.54 -27.69 2.97
CA GLU A 156 -6.34 -28.15 4.12
C GLU A 156 -7.56 -28.98 3.71
N LEU A 157 -8.19 -28.67 2.58
CA LEU A 157 -9.31 -29.49 2.08
C LEU A 157 -8.87 -30.89 1.63
N VAL A 158 -7.61 -31.07 1.22
CA VAL A 158 -7.11 -32.27 0.55
C VAL A 158 -6.23 -33.14 1.47
N ASP A 159 -5.60 -32.55 2.48
CA ASP A 159 -4.79 -33.21 3.52
C ASP A 159 -5.69 -33.77 4.65
#